data_AF-A0A938RE54-F1
#
_entry.id   AF-A0A938RE54-F1
#
_cell.length_a   1.000
_cell.length_b   1.000
_cell.length_c   1.000
_cell.angle_alpha   90.00
_cell.angle_beta   90.00
_cell.angle_gamma   90.00
#
_symmetry.space_group_name_H-M   'P 1'
#
loop_
_entity.id
_entity.type
_entity.pdbx_description
1 polymer ?
#
loop_
_entity_poly.entity_id
_entity_poly.type
_entity_poly.pdbx_seq_one_letter_code
_entity_poly.pdbx_strand_id
1 'polypeptide(L)'
;MAVLTRQARERLTAIIVTDYEECQFFAASAQMLVNKIKDFSLRAQDQATSFEQLRDEIGQIGVFLSNAEKRLQEVEDCYTKLVENLSENVPRQ
;
A
#
# COMPACT_ATOMS: atom_id res chain seq x y z
N MET A 1 7.03 -29.17 17.67
CA MET A 1 6.91 -28.04 16.72
C MET A 1 6.62 -28.60 15.35
N ALA A 2 5.58 -28.11 14.67
CA ALA A 2 5.33 -28.48 13.28
C ALA A 2 6.48 -27.96 12.41
N VAL A 3 7.02 -28.83 11.55
CA VAL A 3 8.13 -28.48 10.65
C VAL A 3 7.54 -28.09 9.31
N LEU A 4 7.85 -26.88 8.84
CA LEU A 4 7.44 -26.42 7.50
C LEU A 4 8.01 -27.32 6.41
N THR A 5 7.18 -27.70 5.45
CA THR A 5 7.62 -28.44 4.27
C THR A 5 8.61 -27.59 3.44
N ARG A 6 9.44 -28.25 2.63
CA ARG A 6 10.36 -27.55 1.71
C ARG A 6 9.59 -26.69 0.71
N GLN A 7 8.50 -27.23 0.16
CA GLN A 7 7.62 -26.54 -0.79
C GLN A 7 7.01 -25.26 -0.18
N ALA A 8 6.57 -25.31 1.08
CA ALA A 8 6.05 -24.13 1.78
C ALA A 8 7.11 -23.04 1.92
N ARG A 9 8.35 -23.42 2.27
CA ARG A 9 9.49 -22.49 2.38
C ARG A 9 9.85 -21.84 1.06
N GLU A 10 9.86 -22.61 -0.03
CA GLU A 10 10.13 -22.09 -1.38
C GLU A 10 9.03 -21.10 -1.80
N ARG A 11 7.75 -21.43 -1.56
CA ARG A 11 6.63 -20.52 -1.82
C ARG A 11 6.65 -19.27 -0.96
N LEU A 12 6.93 -19.38 0.35
CA LEU A 12 7.04 -18.21 1.23
C LEU A 12 8.14 -17.27 0.78
N THR A 13 9.30 -17.82 0.42
CA THR A 13 10.42 -17.04 -0.09
C THR A 13 10.03 -16.30 -1.36
N ALA A 14 9.35 -16.97 -2.30
CA ALA A 14 8.91 -16.35 -3.55
C ALA A 14 7.90 -15.21 -3.31
N ILE A 15 6.94 -15.42 -2.40
CA ILE A 15 5.95 -14.42 -2.01
C ILE A 15 6.66 -13.21 -1.37
N ILE A 16 7.51 -13.42 -0.36
CA ILE A 16 8.24 -12.33 0.33
C ILE A 16 9.13 -11.52 -0.61
N VAL A 17 9.84 -12.18 -1.52
CA VAL A 17 10.74 -11.49 -2.46
C VAL A 17 9.95 -10.62 -3.44
N THR A 18 8.79 -11.10 -3.90
CA THR A 18 7.94 -10.36 -4.84
C THR A 18 7.18 -9.24 -4.13
N ASP A 19 6.68 -9.50 -2.92
CA ASP A 19 5.79 -8.61 -2.18
C ASP A 19 6.51 -7.45 -1.48
N TYR A 20 7.85 -7.51 -1.41
CA TYR A 20 8.66 -6.38 -0.97
C TYR A 20 8.42 -5.14 -1.85
N GLU A 21 8.22 -5.34 -3.15
CA GLU A 21 7.93 -4.26 -4.09
C GLU A 21 6.57 -3.62 -3.81
N GLU A 22 5.53 -4.42 -3.50
CA GLU A 22 4.18 -3.90 -3.19
C GLU A 22 4.19 -3.03 -1.93
N CYS A 23 4.94 -3.43 -0.89
CA CYS A 23 5.13 -2.62 0.31
C CYS A 23 5.84 -1.30 0.01
N GLN A 24 6.82 -1.31 -0.89
CA GLN A 24 7.51 -0.09 -1.33
C GLN A 24 6.60 0.82 -2.14
N PHE A 25 5.79 0.27 -3.05
CA PHE A 25 4.83 1.06 -3.83
C PHE A 25 3.75 1.68 -2.96
N PHE A 26 3.25 0.94 -1.97
CA PHE A 26 2.34 1.49 -0.97
C PHE A 26 3.00 2.66 -0.22
N ALA A 27 4.19 2.46 0.35
CA ALA A 27 4.90 3.51 1.08
C ALA A 27 5.15 4.76 0.22
N ALA A 28 5.56 4.58 -1.04
CA ALA A 28 5.76 5.67 -1.98
C ALA A 28 4.45 6.42 -2.28
N SER A 29 3.36 5.70 -2.56
CA SER A 29 2.06 6.30 -2.85
C SER A 29 1.48 7.08 -1.66
N ALA A 30 1.62 6.55 -0.44
CA ALA A 30 1.23 7.23 0.79
C ALA A 30 2.06 8.50 1.01
N GLN A 31 3.37 8.44 0.74
CA GLN A 31 4.24 9.62 0.85
C GLN A 31 3.84 10.71 -0.16
N MET A 32 3.47 10.34 -1.39
CA MET A 32 2.98 11.30 -2.38
C MET A 32 1.68 11.97 -1.93
N LEU A 33 0.74 11.22 -1.37
CA LEU A 33 -0.50 11.77 -0.79
C LEU A 33 -0.20 12.75 0.34
N VAL A 34 0.69 12.38 1.28
CA VAL A 34 1.09 13.25 2.39
C VAL A 34 1.71 14.55 1.88
N ASN A 35 2.60 14.47 0.89
CA ASN A 35 3.20 15.66 0.28
C ASN A 35 2.14 16.54 -0.38
N LYS A 36 1.19 15.94 -1.11
CA LYS A 36 0.11 16.70 -1.75
C LYS A 36 -0.79 17.43 -0.74
N ILE A 37 -1.12 16.78 0.37
CA ILE A 37 -1.92 17.41 1.45
C ILE A 37 -1.15 18.57 2.09
N LYS A 38 0.17 18.41 2.31
CA LYS A 38 1.01 19.51 2.83
C LYS A 38 1.05 20.69 1.86
N ASP A 39 1.25 20.44 0.57
CA ASP A 39 1.28 21.48 -0.45
C ASP A 39 -0.07 22.19 -0.60
N PHE A 40 -1.18 21.44 -0.49
CA PHE A 40 -2.51 22.01 -0.47
C PHE A 40 -2.74 22.89 0.75
N SER A 41 -2.32 22.45 1.94
CA SER A 41 -2.44 23.22 3.17
C SER A 41 -1.70 24.56 3.09
N LEU A 42 -0.52 24.59 2.46
CA LEU A 42 0.22 25.83 2.23
C LEU A 42 -0.52 26.77 1.26
N ARG A 43 -1.07 26.22 0.17
CA ARG A 43 -1.83 27.01 -0.82
C ARG A 43 -3.17 27.54 -0.30
N ALA A 44 -3.86 26.77 0.53
CA ALA A 44 -5.11 27.19 1.14
C ALA A 44 -4.95 28.37 2.11
N GLN A 45 -3.73 28.59 2.63
CA GLN A 45 -3.40 29.74 3.48
C GLN A 45 -3.03 30.99 2.67
N ASP A 46 -2.73 30.83 1.38
CA ASP A 46 -2.41 31.94 0.48
C ASP A 46 -3.68 32.66 0.03
N GLN A 47 -3.80 33.94 0.38
CA GLN A 47 -4.95 34.80 0.06
C GLN A 47 -5.11 35.05 -1.45
N ALA A 48 -4.09 34.76 -2.26
CA ALA A 48 -4.14 34.90 -3.71
C ALA A 48 -4.74 33.68 -4.44
N THR A 49 -4.97 32.55 -3.76
CA THR A 49 -5.45 31.31 -4.38
C THR A 49 -6.93 31.38 -4.72
N SER A 50 -7.30 31.03 -5.96
CA SER A 50 -8.71 31.00 -6.38
C SER A 50 -9.44 29.74 -5.90
N PHE A 51 -10.78 29.80 -5.88
CA PHE A 51 -11.61 28.64 -5.54
C PHE A 51 -11.39 27.47 -6.51
N GLU A 52 -11.29 27.74 -7.81
CA GLU A 52 -11.07 26.73 -8.85
C GLU A 52 -9.75 26.00 -8.63
N GLN A 53 -8.70 26.73 -8.27
CA GLN A 53 -7.40 26.14 -7.93
C GLN A 53 -7.50 25.21 -6.71
N LEU A 54 -8.18 25.64 -5.65
CA LEU A 54 -8.40 24.79 -4.48
C LEU A 54 -9.24 23.55 -4.79
N ARG A 55 -10.29 23.70 -5.60
CA ARG A 55 -11.13 22.58 -6.06
C ARG A 55 -10.30 21.56 -6.85
N ASP A 56 -9.47 22.03 -7.78
CA ASP A 56 -8.65 21.15 -8.62
C ASP A 56 -7.58 20.43 -7.77
N GLU A 57 -7.01 21.11 -6.78
CA GLU A 57 -6.09 20.51 -5.81
C GLU A 57 -6.77 19.43 -4.95
N ILE A 58 -8.01 19.66 -4.48
CA ILE A 58 -8.82 18.66 -3.77
C ILE A 58 -9.08 17.45 -4.68
N GLY A 59 -9.39 17.68 -5.96
CA GLY A 59 -9.57 16.61 -6.94
C GLY A 59 -8.29 15.75 -7.09
N GLN A 60 -7.13 16.39 -7.13
CA GLN A 60 -5.85 15.67 -7.19
C GLN A 60 -5.57 14.88 -5.91
N ILE A 61 -5.89 15.42 -4.72
CA ILE A 61 -5.81 14.65 -3.45
C ILE A 61 -6.63 13.36 -3.56
N GLY A 62 -7.84 13.43 -4.11
CA GLY A 62 -8.68 12.25 -4.35
C GLY A 62 -8.01 11.18 -5.22
N VAL A 63 -7.27 11.58 -6.26
CA VAL A 63 -6.50 10.66 -7.11
C VAL A 63 -5.37 9.99 -6.33
N PHE A 64 -4.61 10.75 -5.54
CA PHE A 64 -3.53 10.20 -4.71
C PHE A 64 -4.05 9.25 -3.63
N LEU A 65 -5.20 9.58 -3.02
CA LEU A 65 -5.87 8.74 -2.03
C LEU A 65 -6.28 7.40 -2.65
N SER A 66 -6.98 7.43 -3.78
CA SER A 66 -7.41 6.21 -4.49
C SER A 66 -6.22 5.33 -4.90
N ASN A 67 -5.11 5.94 -5.31
CA ASN A 67 -3.90 5.19 -5.62
C ASN A 67 -3.30 4.50 -4.38
N ALA A 68 -3.24 5.20 -3.24
CA ALA A 68 -2.73 4.64 -1.99
C ALA A 68 -3.62 3.50 -1.47
N GLU A 69 -4.95 3.63 -1.56
CA GLU A 69 -5.90 2.57 -1.22
C GLU A 69 -5.70 1.33 -2.08
N LYS A 70 -5.51 1.51 -3.40
CA LYS A 70 -5.25 0.38 -4.30
C LYS A 70 -3.95 -0.35 -3.95
N ARG A 71 -2.88 0.39 -3.65
CA ARG A 71 -1.60 -0.22 -3.23
C ARG A 71 -1.72 -0.93 -1.88
N LEU A 72 -2.53 -0.39 -0.96
CA LEU A 72 -2.80 -1.04 0.33
C LEU A 72 -3.49 -2.39 0.12
N GLN A 73 -4.49 -2.46 -0.76
CA GLN A 73 -5.17 -3.72 -1.09
C GLN A 73 -4.18 -4.77 -1.62
N GLU A 74 -3.22 -4.38 -2.47
CA GLU A 74 -2.19 -5.29 -2.98
C GLU A 74 -1.33 -5.84 -1.83
N VAL A 75 -0.95 -5.01 -0.84
CA VAL A 75 -0.24 -5.45 0.36
C VAL A 75 -1.08 -6.39 1.24
N GLU A 76 -2.39 -6.14 1.37
CA GLU A 76 -3.30 -7.02 2.11
C GLU A 76 -3.49 -8.38 1.42
N ASP A 77 -3.57 -8.40 0.09
CA ASP A 77 -3.63 -9.63 -0.71
C ASP A 77 -2.35 -10.46 -0.54
N CYS A 78 -1.18 -9.79 -0.53
CA CYS A 78 0.11 -10.38 -0.23
C CYS A 78 0.15 -11.03 1.16
N TYR A 79 -0.30 -10.30 2.19
CA TYR A 79 -0.43 -10.85 3.55
C TYR A 79 -1.34 -12.09 3.58
N THR A 80 -2.47 -12.05 2.88
CA THR A 80 -3.41 -13.17 2.79
C THR A 80 -2.73 -14.41 2.21
N LYS A 81 -2.00 -14.28 1.09
CA LYS A 81 -1.25 -15.39 0.47
C LYS A 81 -0.22 -16.01 1.42
N LEU A 82 0.46 -15.20 2.24
CA LEU A 82 1.41 -15.69 3.24
C LEU A 82 0.71 -16.54 4.30
N VAL A 83 -0.42 -16.07 4.83
CA VAL A 83 -1.21 -16.77 5.84
C VAL A 83 -1.80 -18.07 5.28
N GLU A 84 -2.32 -18.06 4.06
CA GLU A 84 -2.85 -19.25 3.38
C GLU A 84 -1.76 -20.29 3.17
N ASN A 85 -0.59 -19.90 2.66
CA ASN A 85 0.53 -20.81 2.46
C ASN A 85 0.99 -21.47 3.77
N LEU A 86 1.01 -20.72 4.87
CA LEU A 86 1.28 -21.28 6.20
C LEU A 86 0.16 -22.22 6.66
N SER A 87 -1.10 -21.85 6.46
CA SER A 87 -2.26 -22.63 6.92
C SER A 87 -2.41 -23.97 6.19
N GLU A 88 -2.05 -24.02 4.90
CA GLU A 88 -2.09 -25.25 4.09
C GLU A 88 -0.90 -26.19 4.37
N ASN A 89 0.21 -25.67 4.87
CA ASN A 89 1.46 -26.42 4.99
C ASN A 89 1.96 -26.59 6.43
N VAL A 90 1.17 -26.16 7.41
CA VAL A 90 1.33 -26.56 8.82
C VAL A 90 0.43 -27.79 9.04
N PRO A 91 0.99 -28.98 9.36
CA PRO A 91 0.16 -30.15 9.66
C PRO A 91 -0.79 -29.83 10.82
N ARG A 92 -2.10 -29.95 10.57
CA ARG A 92 -3.12 -29.90 11.62
C ARG A 92 -2.84 -31.07 12.58
N GLN A 93 -2.70 -30.75 13.87
CA GLN A 93 -2.59 -31.76 14.94
C GLN A 93 -3.85 -32.60 15.01
#